data_AF-A0A2G9LWE9-F1
#
_entry.id   AF-A0A2G9LWE9-F1
#
_cell.length_a   1.000
_cell.length_b   1.000
_cell.length_c   1.000
_cell.angle_alpha   90.00
_cell.angle_beta   90.00
_cell.angle_gamma   90.00
#
_symmetry.space_group_name_H-M   'P 1'
#
loop_
_entity.id
_entity.type
_entity.pdbx_description
1 polymer ?
#
loop_
_entity_poly.entity_id
_entity_poly.type
_entity_poly.pdbx_seq_one_letter_code
_entity_poly.pdbx_strand_id
1 'polypeptide(L)'
;MQVEDYEPIAQQCARRYASDDAEREELAQLARIGIWLALENDASLPRAHAVTVGLDAIRASFRKQSARMRTPPGGTLLELQEPISDDGSLTLEDVVGKDDGPGQDELLAELHVQLRSRFCARYM
;
A
#
# COMPACT_ATOMS: atom_id res chain seq x y z
N MET A 1 -16.44 -6.96 -22.51
CA MET A 1 -16.88 -5.63 -22.07
C MET A 1 -15.70 -4.70 -22.25
N GLN A 2 -15.86 -3.57 -22.92
CA GLN A 2 -14.73 -2.71 -23.30
C GLN A 2 -14.46 -1.71 -22.14
N VAL A 3 -13.21 -1.32 -21.93
CA VAL A 3 -12.81 -0.43 -20.80
C VAL A 3 -13.48 0.94 -20.94
N GLU A 4 -13.77 1.32 -22.18
CA GLU A 4 -14.49 2.51 -22.62
C GLU A 4 -15.88 2.64 -21.97
N ASP A 5 -16.53 1.51 -21.63
CA ASP A 5 -17.83 1.49 -20.93
C ASP A 5 -17.75 2.08 -19.50
N TYR A 6 -16.53 2.16 -18.95
CA TYR A 6 -16.23 2.64 -17.60
C TYR A 6 -15.67 4.06 -17.55
N GLU A 7 -15.49 4.72 -18.71
CA GLU A 7 -14.98 6.09 -18.77
C GLU A 7 -15.82 7.08 -17.93
N PRO A 8 -17.18 7.03 -17.94
CA PRO A 8 -17.97 7.90 -17.09
C PRO A 8 -17.70 7.69 -15.59
N ILE A 9 -17.40 6.45 -15.20
CA ILE A 9 -17.08 6.08 -13.81
C ILE A 9 -15.70 6.60 -13.41
N ALA A 10 -14.70 6.48 -14.28
CA ALA A 10 -13.37 7.01 -14.04
C ALA A 10 -13.40 8.54 -13.85
N GLN A 11 -14.11 9.25 -14.72
CA GLN A 11 -14.32 10.70 -14.62
C GLN A 11 -15.08 11.09 -13.34
N GLN A 12 -16.11 10.31 -12.96
CA GLN A 12 -16.84 10.54 -11.71
C GLN A 12 -15.93 10.38 -10.48
N CYS A 13 -15.07 9.35 -10.46
CA CYS A 13 -14.13 9.13 -9.37
C CYS A 13 -13.13 10.28 -9.25
N ALA A 14 -12.61 10.77 -10.37
CA ALA A 14 -11.67 11.87 -10.41
C ALA A 14 -12.25 13.19 -9.91
N ARG A 15 -13.48 13.53 -10.34
CA ARG A 15 -14.20 14.76 -9.92
C ARG A 15 -14.36 14.89 -8.41
N ARG A 16 -14.34 13.77 -7.67
CA ARG A 16 -14.47 13.78 -6.22
C ARG A 16 -13.24 14.34 -5.51
N TYR A 17 -12.07 14.26 -6.14
CA TYR A 17 -10.79 14.53 -5.51
C TYR A 17 -9.96 15.62 -6.21
N ALA A 18 -10.28 15.92 -7.47
CA ALA A 18 -9.57 16.94 -8.25
C ALA A 18 -10.00 18.36 -7.86
N SER A 19 -9.02 19.26 -7.80
CA SER A 19 -9.24 20.69 -7.55
C SER A 19 -9.35 21.49 -8.86
N ASP A 20 -8.75 20.98 -9.94
CA ASP A 20 -8.75 21.59 -11.27
C ASP A 20 -8.89 20.54 -12.39
N ASP A 21 -8.94 21.01 -13.65
CA ASP A 21 -9.12 20.14 -14.81
C ASP A 21 -7.89 19.28 -15.13
N ALA A 22 -6.67 19.72 -14.75
CA ALA A 22 -5.45 18.97 -14.99
C ALA A 22 -5.33 17.80 -13.99
N GLU A 23 -5.54 18.08 -12.70
CA GLU A 23 -5.64 17.05 -11.66
C GLU A 23 -6.76 16.07 -11.97
N ARG A 24 -7.89 16.54 -12.53
CA ARG A 24 -9.00 15.66 -12.89
C ARG A 24 -8.58 14.62 -13.91
N GLU A 25 -7.84 15.00 -14.95
CA GLU A 25 -7.43 14.04 -15.97
C GLU A 25 -6.40 13.05 -15.43
N GLU A 26 -5.45 13.50 -14.61
CA GLU A 26 -4.48 12.62 -13.94
C GLU A 26 -5.17 11.59 -13.03
N LEU A 27 -6.13 12.04 -12.20
CA LEU A 27 -6.89 11.16 -11.32
C LEU A 27 -7.83 10.23 -12.10
N ALA A 28 -8.39 10.69 -13.22
CA ALA A 28 -9.20 9.85 -14.11
C ALA A 28 -8.35 8.74 -14.72
N GLN A 29 -7.12 9.05 -15.15
CA GLN A 29 -6.19 8.05 -15.66
C GLN A 29 -5.83 7.01 -14.60
N LEU A 30 -5.61 7.40 -13.34
CA LEU A 30 -5.39 6.45 -12.25
C LEU A 30 -6.60 5.53 -12.03
N ALA A 31 -7.82 6.07 -12.07
CA ALA A 31 -9.03 5.28 -11.95
C ALA A 31 -9.19 4.30 -13.14
N ARG A 32 -8.89 4.73 -14.37
CA ARG A 32 -8.90 3.86 -15.57
C ARG A 32 -7.95 2.68 -15.42
N ILE A 33 -6.71 2.94 -14.99
CA ILE A 33 -5.70 1.89 -14.78
C ILE A 33 -6.20 0.88 -13.73
N GLY A 34 -6.75 1.36 -12.61
CA GLY A 34 -7.31 0.49 -11.58
C GLY A 34 -8.45 -0.40 -12.11
N ILE A 35 -9.41 0.20 -12.81
CA ILE A 35 -10.56 -0.51 -13.38
C ILE A 35 -10.10 -1.52 -14.44
N TRP A 36 -9.13 -1.16 -15.28
CA TRP A 36 -8.55 -2.06 -16.28
C TRP A 36 -7.91 -3.29 -15.63
N LEU A 37 -7.08 -3.09 -14.60
CA LEU A 37 -6.48 -4.21 -13.85
C LEU A 37 -7.55 -5.10 -13.18
N ALA A 38 -8.66 -4.51 -12.72
CA ALA A 38 -9.76 -5.31 -12.19
C ALA A 38 -10.49 -6.11 -13.28
N LEU A 39 -10.67 -5.53 -14.48
CA LEU A 39 -11.27 -6.21 -15.63
C LEU A 39 -10.40 -7.35 -16.18
N GLU A 40 -9.06 -7.25 -16.06
CA GLU A 40 -8.16 -8.36 -16.39
C GLU A 40 -8.39 -9.59 -15.49
N ASN A 41 -8.77 -9.36 -14.23
CA ASN A 41 -9.05 -10.44 -13.27
C ASN A 41 -10.51 -10.92 -13.32
N ASP A 42 -11.46 -10.01 -13.57
CA ASP A 42 -12.89 -10.30 -13.72
C ASP A 42 -13.47 -9.49 -14.89
N ALA A 43 -13.65 -10.19 -16.03
CA ALA A 43 -14.16 -9.60 -17.27
C ALA A 43 -15.61 -9.09 -17.17
N SER A 44 -16.31 -9.38 -16.07
CA SER A 44 -17.70 -9.02 -15.82
C SER A 44 -17.88 -8.05 -14.63
N LEU A 45 -16.88 -7.20 -14.41
CA LEU A 45 -16.83 -6.27 -13.27
C LEU A 45 -18.15 -5.47 -13.09
N PRO A 46 -18.87 -5.63 -11.97
CA PRO A 46 -20.06 -4.83 -11.71
C PRO A 46 -19.71 -3.34 -11.59
N ARG A 47 -20.57 -2.44 -12.10
CA ARG A 47 -20.35 -0.98 -12.03
C ARG A 47 -20.05 -0.47 -10.62
N ALA A 48 -20.77 -0.98 -9.61
CA ALA A 48 -20.53 -0.61 -8.22
C ALA A 48 -19.13 -1.00 -7.74
N HIS A 49 -18.61 -2.13 -8.21
CA HIS A 49 -17.26 -2.58 -7.91
C HIS A 49 -16.21 -1.72 -8.64
N ALA A 50 -16.46 -1.36 -9.90
CA ALA A 50 -15.59 -0.46 -10.66
C ALA A 50 -15.43 0.92 -10.00
N VAL A 51 -16.49 1.46 -9.39
CA VAL A 51 -16.43 2.70 -8.60
C VAL A 51 -15.48 2.54 -7.40
N THR A 52 -15.61 1.44 -6.64
CA THR A 52 -14.73 1.17 -5.50
C THR A 52 -13.27 1.08 -5.92
N VAL A 53 -13.00 0.30 -6.98
CA VAL A 53 -11.66 0.13 -7.53
C VAL A 53 -11.06 1.47 -7.98
N GLY A 54 -11.82 2.29 -8.71
CA GLY A 54 -11.37 3.60 -9.18
C GLY A 54 -11.02 4.55 -8.03
N LEU A 55 -11.86 4.61 -6.99
CA LEU A 55 -11.60 5.43 -5.80
C LEU A 55 -10.39 4.92 -5.01
N ASP A 56 -10.22 3.61 -4.88
CA ASP A 56 -9.12 3.02 -4.15
C ASP A 56 -7.77 3.20 -4.85
N ALA A 57 -7.75 3.18 -6.19
CA ALA A 57 -6.56 3.51 -6.99
C ALA A 57 -6.09 4.95 -6.71
N ILE A 58 -7.02 5.91 -6.71
CA ILE A 58 -6.72 7.33 -6.39
C ILE A 58 -6.20 7.46 -4.95
N ARG A 59 -6.89 6.87 -3.97
CA ARG A 59 -6.47 6.91 -2.56
C ARG A 59 -5.11 6.23 -2.33
N ALA A 60 -4.82 5.15 -3.05
CA ALA A 60 -3.52 4.51 -2.98
C ALA A 60 -2.40 5.43 -3.49
N SER A 61 -2.66 6.23 -4.54
CA SER A 61 -1.73 7.24 -5.02
C SER A 61 -1.45 8.31 -3.96
N PHE A 62 -2.49 8.87 -3.34
CA PHE A 62 -2.31 9.84 -2.26
C PHE A 62 -1.54 9.27 -1.07
N ARG A 63 -1.84 8.03 -0.66
CA ARG A 63 -1.07 7.35 0.40
C ARG A 63 0.40 7.19 0.04
N LYS A 64 0.73 6.85 -1.21
CA LYS A 64 2.12 6.75 -1.70
C LYS A 64 2.82 8.11 -1.67
N GLN A 65 2.15 9.17 -2.10
CA GLN A 65 2.69 10.53 -2.05
C GLN A 65 2.93 10.98 -0.60
N SER A 66 1.96 10.79 0.29
CA SER A 66 2.12 11.09 1.72
C SER A 66 3.23 10.27 2.37
N ALA A 67 3.40 9.00 2.00
CA ALA A 67 4.49 8.16 2.49
C ALA A 67 5.86 8.68 2.02
N ARG A 68 5.99 9.09 0.76
CA ARG A 68 7.23 9.72 0.25
C ARG A 68 7.58 11.03 0.96
N MET A 69 6.57 11.81 1.35
CA MET A 69 6.78 13.04 2.11
C MET A 69 7.21 12.75 3.56
N ARG A 70 6.74 11.64 4.15
CA ARG A 70 7.14 11.19 5.49
C ARG A 70 8.51 10.51 5.51
N THR A 71 8.88 9.87 4.40
CA THR A 71 10.11 9.08 4.28
C THR A 71 10.84 9.52 3.01
N PRO A 72 11.65 10.60 3.08
CA PRO A 72 12.34 11.11 1.91
C PRO A 72 13.24 10.02 1.30
N PRO A 73 13.27 9.90 -0.04
CA PRO A 73 14.07 8.89 -0.73
C PRO A 73 15.56 9.20 -0.49
N GLY A 74 16.15 8.48 0.46
CA GLY A 74 17.56 8.61 0.84
C GLY A 74 17.83 8.74 2.34
N GLY A 75 16.83 9.03 3.18
CA GLY A 75 17.08 9.38 4.60
C GLY A 75 17.01 8.23 5.61
N THR A 76 16.14 7.24 5.44
CA THR A 76 15.61 6.52 6.62
C THR A 76 15.92 5.02 6.70
N LEU A 77 16.85 4.51 5.88
CA LEU A 77 17.40 3.16 6.08
C LEU A 77 18.86 3.15 6.57
N LEU A 78 19.58 4.27 6.43
CA LEU A 78 20.95 4.41 6.95
C LEU A 78 21.00 5.03 8.35
N GLU A 79 20.03 5.86 8.73
CA GLU A 79 19.94 6.44 10.09
C GLU A 79 19.38 5.47 11.15
N LEU A 80 18.85 4.31 10.75
CA LEU A 80 18.51 3.21 11.66
C LEU A 80 19.73 2.32 12.01
N GLN A 81 20.91 2.65 11.50
CA GLN A 81 22.17 1.97 11.80
C GLN A 81 23.13 2.81 12.65
N GLU A 82 22.70 3.95 13.21
CA GLU A 82 23.52 4.59 14.24
C GLU A 82 23.35 3.84 15.57
N PRO A 83 24.43 3.25 16.13
CA PRO A 83 24.37 2.64 17.44
C PRO A 83 24.06 3.72 18.49
N ILE A 84 23.12 3.44 19.39
CA ILE A 84 22.65 4.38 20.42
C ILE A 84 23.74 4.67 21.49
N SER A 85 24.89 4.00 21.43
CA SER A 85 26.05 4.29 22.28
C SER A 85 27.37 3.87 21.64
N ASP A 86 28.44 4.63 21.89
CA ASP A 86 29.81 4.35 21.44
C ASP A 86 30.45 3.04 21.98
N ASP A 87 29.78 2.33 22.90
CA ASP A 87 30.26 1.06 23.47
C ASP A 87 29.66 -0.21 22.83
N GLY A 88 28.90 -0.06 21.74
CA GLY A 88 28.64 -1.15 20.78
C GLY A 88 27.91 -2.40 21.30
N SER A 89 27.03 -2.32 22.31
CA SER A 89 26.41 -3.52 22.91
C SER A 89 24.88 -3.64 22.86
N LEU A 90 24.14 -2.69 22.27
CA LEU A 90 22.67 -2.78 22.23
C LEU A 90 22.11 -2.30 20.88
N THR A 91 21.43 -3.19 20.16
CA THR A 91 20.60 -2.84 19.00
C THR A 91 19.14 -2.65 19.45
N LEU A 92 18.31 -1.97 18.65
CA LEU A 92 16.86 -1.78 18.92
C LEU A 92 16.10 -3.11 19.12
N GLU A 93 16.67 -4.23 18.67
CA GLU A 93 16.16 -5.58 18.87
C GLU A 93 16.21 -6.00 20.34
N ASP A 94 17.15 -5.47 21.13
CA ASP A 94 17.25 -5.73 22.58
C ASP A 94 16.24 -4.93 23.41
N VAL A 95 15.63 -3.88 22.83
CA VAL A 95 14.72 -2.97 23.54
C VAL A 95 13.24 -3.31 23.30
N VAL A 96 12.92 -4.09 22.26
CA VAL A 96 11.56 -4.59 22.05
C VAL A 96 11.33 -5.86 22.89
N GLY A 97 11.16 -5.66 24.19
CA GLY A 97 10.27 -6.48 25.03
C GLY A 97 10.77 -7.87 25.40
N LYS A 98 11.83 -7.93 26.21
CA LYS A 98 11.98 -8.95 27.28
C LYS A 98 11.16 -8.55 28.51
N ASP A 99 9.85 -8.32 28.33
CA ASP A 99 8.93 -8.20 29.45
C ASP A 99 7.92 -9.34 29.35
N ASP A 100 8.02 -10.25 30.33
CA ASP A 100 7.35 -11.53 30.49
C ASP A 100 5.81 -11.45 30.35
N GLY A 101 5.31 -11.50 29.12
CA GLY A 101 3.89 -11.68 28.82
C GLY A 101 3.58 -13.12 28.41
N PRO A 102 2.71 -13.87 29.12
CA PRO A 102 2.30 -15.20 28.67
C PRO A 102 1.58 -15.10 27.31
N GLY A 103 2.10 -15.81 26.29
CA GLY A 103 1.51 -15.89 24.94
C GLY A 103 2.29 -15.18 23.82
N GLN A 104 3.44 -14.55 24.12
CA GLN A 104 4.22 -13.82 23.12
C GLN A 104 4.93 -14.76 22.12
N ASP A 105 5.36 -15.94 22.56
CA ASP A 105 5.96 -16.97 21.69
C ASP A 105 4.95 -17.53 20.68
N GLU A 106 3.67 -17.65 21.07
CA GLU A 106 2.60 -18.09 20.17
C GLU A 106 2.28 -17.03 19.12
N LEU A 107 2.25 -15.74 19.52
CA LEU A 107 2.04 -14.62 18.60
C LEU A 107 3.20 -14.46 17.61
N LEU A 108 4.44 -14.61 18.08
CA LEU A 108 5.64 -14.58 17.23
C LEU A 108 5.69 -15.78 16.28
N ALA A 109 5.31 -16.97 16.75
CA ALA A 109 5.21 -18.15 15.91
C ALA A 109 4.12 -18.00 14.83
N GLU A 110 2.93 -17.47 15.17
CA GLU A 110 1.87 -17.17 14.21
C GLU A 110 2.31 -16.11 13.18
N LEU A 111 2.96 -15.03 13.61
CA LEU A 111 3.51 -14.01 12.72
C LEU A 111 4.56 -14.60 11.79
N HIS A 112 5.48 -15.43 12.28
CA HIS A 112 6.47 -16.10 11.45
C HIS A 112 5.84 -17.07 10.44
N VAL A 113 4.79 -17.81 10.81
CA VAL A 113 4.04 -18.68 9.89
C VAL A 113 3.30 -17.86 8.83
N GLN A 114 2.65 -16.75 9.21
CA GLN A 114 1.95 -15.88 8.26
C GLN A 114 2.92 -15.16 7.31
N LEU A 115 4.08 -14.74 7.81
CA LEU A 115 5.12 -14.14 6.98
C LEU A 115 5.74 -15.18 6.04
N ARG A 116 6.01 -16.41 6.50
CA ARG A 116 6.44 -17.50 5.62
C ARG A 116 5.38 -17.85 4.58
N SER A 117 4.10 -17.94 4.92
CA SER A 117 3.06 -18.27 3.92
C SER A 117 2.85 -17.16 2.88
N ARG A 118 2.96 -15.89 3.28
CA ARG A 118 2.82 -14.75 2.36
C ARG A 118 4.05 -14.49 1.50
N PHE A 119 5.26 -14.73 2.01
CA PHE A 119 6.49 -14.41 1.29
C PHE A 119 7.21 -15.63 0.68
N CYS A 120 7.06 -16.84 1.23
CA CYS A 120 7.67 -18.05 0.64
C CYS A 120 6.84 -18.67 -0.51
N ALA A 121 5.58 -18.25 -0.72
CA ALA A 121 4.82 -18.65 -1.92
C ALA A 121 5.40 -18.10 -3.23
N ARG A 122 6.44 -17.24 -3.17
CA ARG A 122 7.07 -16.61 -4.32
C ARG A 122 8.47 -17.17 -4.67
N TYR A 123 8.93 -18.21 -3.96
CA TYR A 123 10.23 -18.87 -4.20
C TYR A 123 10.14 -20.41 -4.14
N MET A 124 9.17 -20.99 -4.86
CA MET A 124 9.27 -22.35 -5.40
C MET A 124 8.98 -22.31 -6.89
#